data_AF-A0A9D9ERX1-F1
#
_entry.id   AF-A0A9D9ERX1-F1
#
_cell.length_a   1.000
_cell.length_b   1.000
_cell.length_c   1.000
_cell.angle_alpha   90.00
_cell.angle_beta   90.00
_cell.angle_gamma   90.00
#
_symmetry.space_group_name_H-M   'P 1'
#
loop_
_entity.id
_entity.type
_entity.pdbx_description
1 polymer ?
#
loop_
_entity_poly.entity_id
_entity_poly.type
_entity_poly.pdbx_seq_one_letter_code
_entity_poly.pdbx_strand_id
1 'polypeptide(L)'
;MRKLDYIFIAVCCLVVTACEVEFDLKGLDDDPLFLLDGCVGIDPYRYGGDLQMYLYAVPSVSGEREFSEEARCTLKVYKNSELIDIKDYITVESFYGLIVGNYSVEYGDEFVVTAESEGFPMATARTVIPQAAPVVDASYSMSDGDLNVRFSFEDDGTTEDAYALCFRTISLDREPADEQVGTSIALPFGYSPESSFLDAGPFDVSWTDGDLYYGISDATFSGKRKEFEVTIPDIVSGLDPYRETTYFRIELQRISPERLRYEIACNDKGNNALGFIGLAPVTFAYTNVSGGSGCFSAASTVYTDWVEIQQ
;
A
#
# COMPACT_ATOMS: atom_id res chain seq x y z
N MET A 1 -44.28 18.61 -37.13
CA MET A 1 -43.40 17.95 -38.11
C MET A 1 -42.00 18.57 -38.13
N ARG A 2 -41.81 19.87 -38.43
CA ARG A 2 -40.47 20.48 -38.55
C ARG A 2 -39.50 20.42 -37.36
N LYS A 3 -39.95 20.22 -36.10
CA LYS A 3 -39.04 20.17 -34.92
C LYS A 3 -38.43 18.78 -34.67
N LEU A 4 -39.07 17.71 -35.13
CA LEU A 4 -38.55 16.34 -34.97
C LEU A 4 -37.37 16.10 -35.93
N ASP A 5 -37.45 16.67 -37.14
CA ASP A 5 -36.44 16.49 -38.18
C ASP A 5 -35.07 17.09 -37.80
N TYR A 6 -35.06 18.23 -37.10
CA TYR A 6 -33.80 18.84 -36.61
C TYR A 6 -33.14 18.05 -35.47
N ILE A 7 -33.94 17.44 -34.59
CA ILE A 7 -33.40 16.60 -33.51
C ILE A 7 -32.79 15.33 -34.11
N PHE A 8 -33.46 14.73 -35.10
CA PHE A 8 -32.94 13.53 -35.75
C PHE A 8 -31.64 13.81 -36.52
N ILE A 9 -31.55 14.94 -37.22
CA ILE A 9 -30.31 15.35 -37.90
C ILE A 9 -29.20 15.67 -36.88
N ALA A 10 -29.50 16.34 -35.77
CA ALA A 10 -28.50 16.63 -34.73
C ALA A 10 -27.97 15.36 -34.05
N VAL A 11 -28.83 14.37 -33.79
CA VAL A 11 -28.44 13.06 -33.24
C VAL A 11 -27.61 12.28 -34.25
N CYS A 12 -27.98 12.27 -35.53
CA CYS A 12 -27.16 11.64 -36.58
C CYS A 12 -25.80 12.33 -36.75
N CYS A 13 -25.71 13.66 -36.65
CA CYS A 13 -24.43 14.36 -36.69
C CYS A 13 -23.54 14.03 -35.48
N LEU A 14 -24.11 13.89 -34.27
CA LEU A 14 -23.36 13.50 -33.07
C LEU A 14 -22.82 12.06 -33.15
N VAL A 15 -23.58 11.13 -33.74
CA VAL A 15 -23.14 9.74 -33.94
C VAL A 15 -22.05 9.63 -35.01
N VAL A 16 -22.05 10.50 -36.02
CA VAL A 16 -21.03 10.50 -37.10
C VAL A 16 -19.74 11.25 -36.71
N THR A 17 -19.78 12.13 -35.70
CA THR A 17 -18.58 12.79 -35.14
C THR A 17 -17.96 12.05 -33.94
N ALA A 18 -18.54 10.92 -33.52
CA ALA A 18 -17.87 10.00 -32.61
C ALA A 18 -16.76 9.29 -33.41
N CYS A 19 -15.66 10.00 -33.68
CA CYS A 19 -14.42 9.37 -34.07
C CYS A 19 -14.02 8.46 -32.91
N GLU A 20 -14.23 7.15 -33.06
CA GLU A 20 -13.41 6.17 -32.37
C GLU A 20 -11.98 6.47 -32.77
N VAL A 21 -11.25 7.12 -31.87
CA VAL A 21 -9.81 7.21 -31.98
C VAL A 21 -9.31 5.84 -31.55
N GLU A 22 -9.11 4.94 -32.51
CA GLU A 22 -8.33 3.73 -32.29
C GLU A 22 -6.88 4.16 -32.02
N PHE A 23 -6.51 4.15 -30.74
CA PHE A 23 -5.12 4.28 -30.35
C PHE A 23 -4.42 2.94 -30.59
N ASP A 24 -3.70 2.85 -31.70
CA ASP A 24 -2.78 1.74 -31.96
C ASP A 24 -1.54 1.95 -31.07
N LEU A 25 -1.53 1.31 -29.90
CA LEU A 25 -0.44 1.39 -28.92
C LEU A 25 0.76 0.57 -29.42
N LYS A 26 1.57 1.16 -30.31
CA LYS A 26 2.78 0.53 -30.84
C LYS A 26 3.90 0.55 -29.80
N GLY A 27 4.55 -0.61 -29.62
CA GLY A 27 5.73 -0.75 -28.77
C GLY A 27 5.45 -1.15 -27.32
N LEU A 28 4.28 -1.71 -27.04
CA LEU A 28 4.03 -2.41 -25.79
C LEU A 28 4.59 -3.83 -25.89
N ASP A 29 5.19 -4.33 -24.81
CA ASP A 29 5.66 -5.71 -24.75
C ASP A 29 4.47 -6.68 -24.86
N ASP A 30 4.62 -7.66 -25.74
CA ASP A 30 3.62 -8.70 -26.01
C ASP A 30 3.76 -9.92 -25.07
N ASP A 31 4.70 -9.87 -24.12
CA ASP A 31 4.90 -10.93 -23.14
C ASP A 31 3.98 -10.71 -21.92
N PRO A 32 3.38 -11.79 -21.36
CA PRO A 32 2.71 -11.69 -20.07
C PRO A 32 3.74 -11.36 -18.97
N LEU A 33 3.30 -10.68 -17.91
CA LEU A 33 4.19 -10.19 -16.85
C LEU A 33 3.81 -10.77 -15.50
N PHE A 34 4.80 -10.99 -14.64
CA PHE A 34 4.53 -11.17 -13.22
C PHE A 34 4.26 -9.83 -12.56
N LEU A 35 3.25 -9.79 -11.70
CA LEU A 35 3.09 -8.75 -10.70
C LEU A 35 3.48 -9.32 -9.34
N LEU A 36 4.49 -8.71 -8.72
CA LEU A 36 4.96 -9.02 -7.39
C LEU A 36 4.65 -7.85 -6.46
N ASP A 37 3.78 -8.07 -5.49
CA ASP A 37 3.51 -7.09 -4.42
C ASP A 37 3.77 -7.77 -3.09
N GLY A 38 4.81 -7.36 -2.38
CA GLY A 38 5.17 -8.00 -1.12
C GLY A 38 6.00 -7.14 -0.21
N CYS A 39 6.05 -7.59 1.04
CA CYS A 39 6.82 -7.00 2.10
C CYS A 39 7.53 -8.11 2.89
N VAL A 40 8.82 -7.93 3.14
CA VAL A 40 9.57 -8.69 4.15
C VAL A 40 9.89 -7.78 5.32
N GLY A 41 9.71 -8.21 6.57
CA GLY A 41 9.95 -7.28 7.67
C GLY A 41 10.07 -7.86 9.05
N ILE A 42 10.52 -7.00 9.96
CA ILE A 42 10.62 -7.28 11.38
C ILE A 42 9.42 -6.61 12.05
N ASP A 43 8.49 -7.41 12.51
CA ASP A 43 7.34 -6.95 13.26
C ASP A 43 7.17 -7.84 14.49
N PRO A 44 7.26 -7.28 15.71
CA PRO A 44 7.23 -8.07 16.94
C PRO A 44 5.91 -8.82 17.14
N TYR A 45 4.83 -8.41 16.47
CA TYR A 45 3.47 -8.93 16.69
C TYR A 45 2.82 -9.45 15.40
N ARG A 46 3.54 -9.50 14.27
CA ARG A 46 2.99 -9.98 13.00
C ARG A 46 2.68 -11.47 13.05
N TYR A 47 1.42 -11.79 12.82
CA TYR A 47 0.97 -13.13 12.49
C TYR A 47 1.12 -13.37 10.98
N GLY A 48 1.65 -14.53 10.58
CA GLY A 48 1.73 -14.90 9.16
C GLY A 48 3.07 -14.67 8.49
N GLY A 49 4.17 -14.71 9.25
CA GLY A 49 5.54 -14.77 8.73
C GLY A 49 6.17 -13.43 8.35
N ASP A 50 7.49 -13.43 8.31
CA ASP A 50 8.32 -12.25 8.03
C ASP A 50 8.16 -11.79 6.58
N LEU A 51 7.96 -12.73 5.64
CA LEU A 51 7.62 -12.45 4.24
C LEU A 51 6.14 -12.67 3.99
N GLN A 52 5.49 -11.66 3.41
CA GLN A 52 4.16 -11.74 2.83
C GLN A 52 4.18 -11.17 1.42
N MET A 53 3.69 -11.92 0.45
CA MET A 53 3.74 -11.50 -0.95
C MET A 53 2.59 -12.07 -1.77
N TYR A 54 2.00 -11.24 -2.60
CA TYR A 54 1.12 -11.62 -3.70
C TYR A 54 1.94 -11.75 -4.97
N LEU A 55 1.75 -12.88 -5.66
CA LEU A 55 2.33 -13.14 -6.97
C LEU A 55 1.21 -13.60 -7.91
N TYR A 56 1.03 -12.88 -9.01
CA TYR A 56 0.07 -13.26 -10.04
C TYR A 56 0.58 -12.85 -11.43
N ALA A 57 -0.01 -13.46 -12.46
CA ALA A 57 0.27 -13.12 -13.83
C ALA A 57 -0.71 -12.10 -14.38
N VAL A 58 -0.17 -11.17 -15.16
CA VAL A 58 -0.91 -10.16 -15.90
C VAL A 58 -0.80 -10.51 -17.39
N PRO A 59 -1.93 -10.69 -18.10
CA PRO A 59 -1.93 -10.91 -19.55
C PRO A 59 -1.22 -9.78 -20.31
N SER A 60 -0.71 -10.08 -21.50
CA SER A 60 -0.11 -9.09 -22.39
C SER A 60 -1.09 -7.98 -22.75
N VAL A 61 -0.60 -6.75 -22.96
CA VAL A 61 -1.46 -5.59 -23.28
C VAL A 61 -2.14 -5.73 -24.65
N SER A 62 -1.58 -6.54 -25.56
CA SER A 62 -2.21 -6.91 -26.83
C SER A 62 -3.42 -7.84 -26.68
N GLY A 63 -3.71 -8.35 -25.48
CA GLY A 63 -4.89 -9.18 -25.19
C GLY A 63 -4.88 -10.56 -25.84
N GLU A 64 -3.83 -10.94 -26.57
CA GLU A 64 -3.78 -12.17 -27.36
C GLU A 64 -3.10 -13.36 -26.67
N ARG A 65 -2.34 -13.14 -25.58
CA ARG A 65 -1.68 -14.24 -24.85
C ARG A 65 -2.40 -14.59 -23.56
N GLU A 66 -3.21 -15.65 -23.64
CA GLU A 66 -3.55 -16.47 -22.49
C GLU A 66 -2.35 -17.38 -22.15
N PHE A 67 -1.85 -17.30 -20.92
CA PHE A 67 -0.91 -18.29 -20.37
C PHE A 67 -1.69 -19.52 -19.90
N SER A 68 -1.03 -20.68 -19.83
CA SER A 68 -1.68 -21.93 -19.41
C SER A 68 -2.27 -21.78 -18.00
N GLU A 69 -3.50 -22.25 -17.79
CA GLU A 69 -4.10 -22.39 -16.44
C GLU A 69 -3.26 -23.32 -15.54
N GLU A 70 -2.43 -24.19 -16.13
CA GLU A 70 -1.52 -25.08 -15.40
C GLU A 70 -0.11 -24.49 -15.27
N ALA A 71 0.13 -23.25 -15.71
CA ALA A 71 1.44 -22.61 -15.60
C ALA A 71 1.86 -22.57 -14.13
N ARG A 72 3.11 -22.97 -13.87
CA ARG A 72 3.70 -22.98 -12.53
C ARG A 72 4.84 -21.99 -12.46
N CYS A 73 4.86 -21.21 -11.39
CA CYS A 73 5.94 -20.32 -11.05
C CYS A 73 6.84 -20.99 -10.01
N THR A 74 8.13 -20.94 -10.29
CA THR A 74 9.19 -21.17 -9.31
C THR A 74 9.57 -19.83 -8.70
N LEU A 75 9.29 -19.66 -7.42
CA LEU A 75 9.77 -18.50 -6.65
C LEU A 75 11.01 -18.91 -5.86
N LYS A 76 12.11 -18.18 -6.01
CA LYS A 76 13.32 -18.35 -5.19
C LYS A 76 13.50 -17.11 -4.32
N VAL A 77 13.84 -17.33 -3.05
CA VAL A 77 14.10 -16.27 -2.08
C VAL A 77 15.55 -16.35 -1.64
N TYR A 78 16.27 -15.25 -1.78
CA TYR A 78 17.65 -15.10 -1.37
C TYR A 78 17.74 -14.09 -0.23
N LYS A 79 18.54 -14.41 0.78
CA LYS A 79 18.95 -13.49 1.84
C LYS A 79 20.47 -13.31 1.78
N ASN A 80 20.95 -12.07 1.67
CA ASN A 80 22.38 -11.75 1.61
C ASN A 80 23.13 -12.60 0.55
N SER A 81 22.56 -12.71 -0.66
CA SER A 81 23.04 -13.55 -1.77
C SER A 81 22.98 -15.08 -1.55
N GLU A 82 22.55 -15.57 -0.39
CA GLU A 82 22.33 -17.00 -0.15
C GLU A 82 20.88 -17.38 -0.49
N LEU A 83 20.71 -18.45 -1.26
CA LEU A 83 19.38 -19.02 -1.54
C LEU A 83 18.84 -19.71 -0.28
N ILE A 84 17.77 -19.18 0.28
CA ILE A 84 17.20 -19.65 1.56
C ILE A 84 15.86 -20.39 1.38
N ASP A 85 15.16 -20.19 0.27
CA ASP A 85 13.89 -20.86 0.00
C ASP A 85 13.61 -21.01 -1.50
N ILE A 86 12.91 -22.08 -1.86
CA ILE A 86 12.40 -22.35 -3.20
C ILE A 86 10.95 -22.82 -3.07
N LYS A 87 10.04 -22.15 -3.76
CA LYS A 87 8.62 -22.48 -3.83
C LYS A 87 8.24 -22.82 -5.28
N ASP A 88 8.18 -24.12 -5.57
CA ASP A 88 7.91 -24.67 -6.93
C ASP A 88 6.44 -25.08 -7.14
N TYR A 89 5.55 -24.64 -6.27
CA TYR A 89 4.16 -25.07 -6.22
C TYR A 89 3.16 -23.93 -6.51
N ILE A 90 3.65 -22.76 -6.92
CA ILE A 90 2.79 -21.59 -7.14
C ILE A 90 2.14 -21.74 -8.51
N THR A 91 0.85 -22.06 -8.54
CA THR A 91 0.08 -21.98 -9.79
C THR A 91 -0.06 -20.53 -10.19
N VAL A 92 0.27 -20.23 -11.44
CA VAL A 92 0.15 -18.92 -12.05
C VAL A 92 -1.27 -18.80 -12.61
N GLU A 93 -2.23 -18.69 -11.70
CA GLU A 93 -3.60 -18.36 -12.07
C GLU A 93 -3.83 -16.85 -12.01
N SER A 94 -4.89 -16.39 -12.66
CA SER A 94 -5.40 -15.02 -12.60
C SER A 94 -5.81 -14.56 -11.19
N PHE A 95 -5.65 -15.42 -10.16
CA PHE A 95 -6.21 -15.21 -8.83
C PHE A 95 -5.23 -15.44 -7.67
N TYR A 96 -5.35 -14.52 -6.71
CA TYR A 96 -4.64 -14.34 -5.45
C TYR A 96 -4.21 -15.61 -4.70
N GLY A 97 -2.90 -15.75 -4.49
CA GLY A 97 -2.34 -16.59 -3.43
C GLY A 97 -1.39 -15.75 -2.57
N LEU A 98 -1.67 -15.63 -1.27
CA LEU A 98 -0.72 -15.05 -0.33
C LEU A 98 0.41 -16.05 -0.10
N ILE A 99 1.61 -15.68 -0.53
CA ILE A 99 2.83 -16.42 -0.27
C ILE A 99 3.40 -15.93 1.05
N VAL A 100 3.51 -16.87 2.00
CA VAL A 100 4.09 -16.62 3.32
C VAL A 100 5.44 -17.32 3.46
N GLY A 101 6.41 -16.62 4.04
CA GLY A 101 7.70 -17.16 4.44
C GLY A 101 8.04 -16.74 5.87
N ASN A 102 8.63 -17.67 6.64
CA ASN A 102 9.17 -17.37 7.96
C ASN A 102 10.69 -17.53 7.87
N TYR A 103 11.42 -16.45 8.07
CA TYR A 103 12.86 -16.39 7.89
C TYR A 103 13.49 -15.71 9.10
N SER A 104 14.74 -16.02 9.41
CA SER A 104 15.49 -15.18 10.34
C SER A 104 15.81 -13.85 9.64
N VAL A 105 15.29 -12.75 10.16
CA VAL A 105 15.43 -11.40 9.58
C VAL A 105 16.15 -10.48 10.57
N GLU A 106 17.16 -9.76 10.10
CA GLU A 106 17.93 -8.78 10.85
C GLU A 106 17.98 -7.45 10.08
N TYR A 107 18.18 -6.34 10.80
CA TYR A 107 18.32 -5.02 10.17
C TYR A 107 19.50 -5.00 9.19
N GLY A 108 19.28 -4.45 8.00
CA GLY A 108 20.27 -4.41 6.93
C GLY A 108 20.40 -5.69 6.11
N ASP A 109 19.65 -6.75 6.43
CA ASP A 109 19.57 -7.92 5.55
C ASP A 109 19.03 -7.51 4.17
N GLU A 110 19.68 -8.00 3.13
CA GLU A 110 19.21 -7.87 1.76
C GLU A 110 18.34 -9.08 1.40
N PHE A 111 17.15 -8.83 0.87
CA PHE A 111 16.30 -9.86 0.30
C PHE A 111 16.16 -9.66 -1.20
N VAL A 112 16.34 -10.75 -1.96
CA VAL A 112 16.08 -10.81 -3.40
C VAL A 112 15.09 -11.92 -3.66
N VAL A 113 14.07 -11.65 -4.46
CA VAL A 113 13.11 -12.65 -4.93
C VAL A 113 13.19 -12.76 -6.45
N THR A 114 13.14 -13.99 -6.95
CA THR A 114 13.05 -14.26 -8.40
C THR A 114 11.87 -15.15 -8.70
N ALA A 115 11.03 -14.77 -9.65
CA ALA A 115 9.91 -15.56 -10.15
C ALA A 115 10.16 -16.00 -11.59
N GLU A 116 10.02 -17.30 -11.84
CA GLU A 116 10.31 -17.95 -13.12
C GLU A 116 9.16 -18.86 -13.53
N SER A 117 8.65 -18.69 -14.75
CA SER A 117 7.72 -19.63 -15.39
C SER A 117 7.92 -19.63 -16.90
N GLU A 118 7.58 -20.73 -17.56
CA GLU A 118 7.66 -20.84 -19.02
C GLU A 118 6.69 -19.84 -19.67
N GLY A 119 7.17 -19.09 -20.66
CA GLY A 119 6.38 -18.07 -21.36
C GLY A 119 6.32 -16.72 -20.65
N PHE A 120 7.00 -16.57 -19.51
CA PHE A 120 7.16 -15.29 -18.80
C PHE A 120 8.62 -14.83 -18.82
N PRO A 121 8.89 -13.53 -18.89
CA PRO A 121 10.19 -12.99 -18.51
C PRO A 121 10.44 -13.30 -17.03
N MET A 122 11.70 -13.57 -16.68
CA MET A 122 12.08 -13.74 -15.28
C MET A 122 11.87 -12.41 -14.55
N ALA A 123 11.05 -12.42 -13.50
CA ALA A 123 10.88 -11.27 -12.66
C ALA A 123 11.85 -11.33 -11.48
N THR A 124 12.52 -10.22 -11.17
CA THR A 124 13.46 -10.11 -10.05
C THR A 124 13.21 -8.82 -9.30
N ALA A 125 13.13 -8.91 -7.97
CA ALA A 125 12.97 -7.75 -7.11
C ALA A 125 13.90 -7.83 -5.90
N ARG A 126 14.30 -6.67 -5.38
CA ARG A 126 15.27 -6.55 -4.29
C ARG A 126 14.83 -5.48 -3.31
N THR A 127 15.04 -5.75 -2.03
CA THR A 127 14.87 -4.80 -0.94
C THR A 127 15.92 -5.03 0.16
N VAL A 128 16.03 -4.08 1.09
CA VAL A 128 16.90 -4.18 2.27
C VAL A 128 16.05 -3.86 3.49
N ILE A 129 16.17 -4.70 4.53
CA ILE A 129 15.47 -4.47 5.80
C ILE A 129 15.94 -3.13 6.38
N PRO A 130 15.04 -2.15 6.58
CA PRO A 130 15.43 -0.86 7.12
C PRO A 130 15.94 -1.01 8.56
N GLN A 131 16.59 0.02 9.08
CA GLN A 131 16.93 0.06 10.51
C GLN A 131 15.66 0.02 11.37
N ALA A 132 15.81 -0.15 12.68
CA ALA A 132 14.68 -0.10 13.61
C ALA A 132 13.81 1.14 13.38
N ALA A 133 12.50 0.97 13.40
CA ALA A 133 11.58 2.09 13.40
C ALA A 133 11.75 2.89 14.69
N PRO A 134 11.68 4.24 14.61
CA PRO A 134 11.90 5.08 15.76
C PRO A 134 10.76 4.96 16.75
N VAL A 135 11.08 5.13 18.04
CA VAL A 135 10.06 5.13 19.09
C VAL A 135 9.10 6.30 18.88
N VAL A 136 7.81 6.03 19.01
CA VAL A 136 6.75 7.02 18.94
C VAL A 136 6.48 7.57 20.35
N ASP A 137 6.70 8.86 20.53
CA ASP A 137 6.30 9.61 21.72
C ASP A 137 4.89 10.17 21.49
N ALA A 138 3.91 9.66 22.24
CA ALA A 138 2.50 9.97 22.06
C ALA A 138 1.82 10.39 23.36
N SER A 139 0.88 11.32 23.24
CA SER A 139 0.00 11.77 24.31
C SER A 139 -1.44 11.83 23.82
N TYR A 140 -2.36 11.53 24.73
CA TYR A 140 -3.76 11.29 24.42
C TYR A 140 -4.63 12.12 25.35
N SER A 141 -5.70 12.69 24.81
CA SER A 141 -6.71 13.38 25.61
C SER A 141 -8.09 13.25 25.00
N MET A 142 -9.10 13.06 25.86
CA MET A 142 -10.50 13.01 25.46
C MET A 142 -11.16 14.37 25.64
N SER A 143 -11.95 14.80 24.66
CA SER A 143 -12.81 15.99 24.76
C SER A 143 -14.10 15.75 23.98
N ASP A 144 -15.26 15.87 24.64
CA ASP A 144 -16.59 15.77 24.02
C ASP A 144 -16.81 14.49 23.16
N GLY A 145 -16.18 13.36 23.54
CA GLY A 145 -16.25 12.09 22.79
C GLY A 145 -15.18 11.93 21.70
N ASP A 146 -14.38 12.96 21.46
CA ASP A 146 -13.29 12.94 20.49
C ASP A 146 -11.97 12.55 21.17
N LEU A 147 -11.18 11.71 20.49
CA LEU A 147 -9.81 11.39 20.89
C LEU A 147 -8.84 12.34 20.20
N ASN A 148 -8.14 13.15 20.98
CA ASN A 148 -7.04 13.98 20.50
C ASN A 148 -5.71 13.26 20.74
N VAL A 149 -4.97 13.02 19.67
CA VAL A 149 -3.70 12.32 19.67
C VAL A 149 -2.61 13.29 19.22
N ARG A 150 -1.65 13.54 20.10
CA ARG A 150 -0.41 14.25 19.75
C ARG A 150 0.73 13.29 19.80
N PHE A 151 1.40 13.08 18.68
CA PHE A 151 2.49 12.13 18.62
C PHE A 151 3.63 12.64 17.76
N SER A 152 4.80 12.04 17.96
CA SER A 152 6.01 12.41 17.25
C SER A 152 7.02 11.28 17.29
N PHE A 153 7.92 11.30 16.34
CA PHE A 153 9.06 10.40 16.28
C PHE A 153 10.26 11.15 15.71
N GLU A 154 11.45 10.66 16.04
CA GLU A 154 12.70 11.22 15.58
C GLU A 154 13.28 10.36 14.46
N ASP A 155 13.76 11.04 13.43
CA ASP A 155 14.40 10.42 12.29
C ASP A 155 15.90 10.73 12.28
N ASP A 156 16.65 9.90 11.58
CA ASP A 156 18.06 10.16 11.29
C ASP A 156 18.17 10.86 9.94
N GLY A 157 18.38 12.18 9.96
CA GLY A 157 18.53 12.96 8.71
C GLY A 157 19.75 12.68 7.85
N THR A 158 20.52 11.65 8.17
CA THR A 158 21.61 11.16 7.33
C THR A 158 21.19 9.99 6.43
N THR A 159 20.01 9.43 6.63
CA THR A 159 19.43 8.36 5.83
C THR A 159 18.24 8.84 4.99
N GLU A 160 17.91 8.13 3.91
CA GLU A 160 16.69 8.35 3.12
C GLU A 160 15.64 7.35 3.63
N ASP A 161 14.70 7.85 4.43
CA ASP A 161 13.72 7.04 5.11
C ASP A 161 12.28 7.31 4.67
N ALA A 162 11.48 6.26 4.74
CA ALA A 162 10.05 6.34 4.54
C ALA A 162 9.34 5.70 5.73
N TYR A 163 8.16 6.22 6.03
CA TYR A 163 7.38 5.82 7.18
C TYR A 163 5.93 5.53 6.79
N ALA A 164 5.31 4.55 7.43
CA ALA A 164 3.89 4.28 7.35
C ALA A 164 3.27 4.25 8.74
N LEU A 165 2.19 5.00 8.94
CA LEU A 165 1.43 5.01 10.19
C LEU A 165 0.13 4.24 10.01
N CYS A 166 -0.19 3.40 11.00
CA CYS A 166 -1.49 2.77 11.12
C CYS A 166 -2.05 3.05 12.51
N PHE A 167 -3.32 3.47 12.57
CA PHE A 167 -4.01 3.79 13.82
C PHE A 167 -4.93 2.64 14.15
N ARG A 168 -4.74 2.01 15.31
CA ARG A 168 -5.42 0.75 15.65
C ARG A 168 -6.34 0.91 16.85
N THR A 169 -7.47 0.24 16.79
CA THR A 169 -8.38 0.06 17.93
C THR A 169 -8.63 -1.42 18.22
N ILE A 170 -8.90 -1.72 19.49
CA ILE A 170 -9.37 -3.04 19.90
C ILE A 170 -10.33 -2.88 21.09
N SER A 171 -11.49 -3.53 21.03
CA SER A 171 -12.47 -3.49 22.12
C SER A 171 -12.41 -4.79 22.91
N LEU A 172 -12.14 -4.72 24.22
CA LEU A 172 -11.98 -5.87 25.12
C LEU A 172 -12.41 -5.48 26.54
N ASP A 173 -12.87 -6.46 27.33
CA ASP A 173 -13.24 -6.24 28.75
C ASP A 173 -12.02 -6.21 29.70
N ARG A 174 -10.81 -6.15 29.14
CA ARG A 174 -9.53 -6.12 29.84
C ARG A 174 -8.48 -5.44 28.97
N GLU A 175 -7.41 -5.00 29.60
CA GLU A 175 -6.24 -4.46 28.89
C GLU A 175 -5.73 -5.48 27.85
N PRO A 176 -5.52 -5.06 26.58
CA PRO A 176 -5.00 -5.95 25.55
C PRO A 176 -3.55 -6.33 25.86
N ALA A 177 -3.17 -7.56 25.51
CA ALA A 177 -1.75 -7.91 25.50
C ALA A 177 -1.04 -7.21 24.35
N ASP A 178 0.26 -6.95 24.51
CA ASP A 178 1.08 -6.24 23.53
C ASP A 178 1.03 -6.92 22.14
N GLU A 179 1.05 -8.26 22.11
CA GLU A 179 1.00 -9.06 20.88
C GLU A 179 -0.32 -8.99 20.10
N GLN A 180 -1.39 -8.45 20.69
CA GLN A 180 -2.65 -8.36 19.99
C GLN A 180 -2.58 -7.26 18.94
N VAL A 181 -2.98 -7.56 17.71
CA VAL A 181 -3.12 -6.60 16.62
C VAL A 181 -4.59 -6.18 16.54
N GLY A 182 -4.87 -4.90 16.79
CA GLY A 182 -6.20 -4.32 16.63
C GLY A 182 -6.56 -4.03 15.16
N THR A 183 -7.79 -3.55 14.94
CA THR A 183 -8.28 -3.15 13.62
C THR A 183 -7.81 -1.74 13.28
N SER A 184 -7.36 -1.52 12.05
CA SER A 184 -7.02 -0.18 11.56
C SER A 184 -8.28 0.70 11.44
N ILE A 185 -8.14 2.00 11.75
CA ILE A 185 -9.20 3.00 11.61
C ILE A 185 -8.79 4.13 10.67
N ALA A 186 -9.79 4.69 9.99
CA ALA A 186 -9.60 5.86 9.15
C ALA A 186 -9.62 7.15 9.97
N LEU A 187 -8.65 8.02 9.68
CA LEU A 187 -8.64 9.38 10.16
C LEU A 187 -9.50 10.27 9.26
N PRO A 188 -10.38 11.11 9.81
CA PRO A 188 -11.31 11.91 9.02
C PRO A 188 -10.68 13.22 8.55
N PHE A 189 -9.72 13.12 7.62
CA PHE A 189 -9.18 14.30 6.95
C PHE A 189 -10.16 14.92 5.95
N GLY A 190 -11.16 14.16 5.48
CA GLY A 190 -12.04 14.50 4.36
C GLY A 190 -13.21 15.47 4.62
N TYR A 191 -13.32 16.12 5.80
CA TYR A 191 -14.43 17.06 6.09
C TYR A 191 -14.01 18.48 6.50
N SER A 192 -12.73 18.84 6.35
CA SER A 192 -12.30 20.24 6.53
C SER A 192 -12.46 21.03 5.22
N PRO A 193 -13.23 22.13 5.19
CA PRO A 193 -13.43 22.93 3.98
C PRO A 193 -12.17 23.66 3.49
N GLU A 194 -11.03 23.56 4.20
CA GLU A 194 -9.78 24.23 3.83
C GLU A 194 -8.73 23.31 3.17
N SER A 195 -8.93 21.99 3.12
CA SER A 195 -7.99 21.10 2.43
C SER A 195 -8.39 20.92 0.96
N SER A 196 -7.85 21.77 0.08
CA SER A 196 -7.98 21.60 -1.38
C SER A 196 -7.12 20.47 -1.95
N PHE A 197 -6.53 19.61 -1.11
CA PHE A 197 -5.67 18.50 -1.49
C PHE A 197 -5.90 17.28 -0.57
N LEU A 198 -6.47 16.22 -1.16
CA LEU A 198 -6.32 14.78 -0.88
C LEU A 198 -6.82 14.21 0.46
N ASP A 199 -7.52 13.07 0.35
CA ASP A 199 -8.05 12.22 1.44
C ASP A 199 -7.00 11.77 2.48
N ALA A 200 -5.70 12.02 2.23
CA ALA A 200 -4.58 11.65 3.08
C ALA A 200 -4.18 12.73 4.12
N GLY A 201 -4.78 13.92 4.13
CA GLY A 201 -4.50 14.95 5.15
C GLY A 201 -3.02 15.41 5.17
N PRO A 202 -2.32 15.42 6.34
CA PRO A 202 -0.92 15.87 6.43
C PRO A 202 0.10 14.83 5.93
N PHE A 203 -0.37 13.71 5.38
CA PHE A 203 0.46 12.61 4.89
C PHE A 203 0.65 12.71 3.38
N ASP A 204 1.74 12.13 2.86
CA ASP A 204 2.08 12.19 1.43
C ASP A 204 1.15 11.30 0.60
N VAL A 205 0.70 10.18 1.17
CA VAL A 205 -0.22 9.22 0.54
C VAL A 205 -0.93 8.38 1.60
N SER A 206 -2.08 7.79 1.25
CA SER A 206 -2.71 6.72 2.03
C SER A 206 -3.02 5.54 1.13
N TRP A 207 -2.89 4.32 1.65
CA TRP A 207 -3.24 3.10 0.91
C TRP A 207 -3.82 2.03 1.84
N THR A 208 -4.49 1.04 1.24
CA THR A 208 -5.05 -0.10 1.97
C THR A 208 -4.39 -1.39 1.50
N ASP A 209 -3.78 -2.10 2.43
CA ASP A 209 -3.20 -3.43 2.21
C ASP A 209 -3.60 -4.34 3.38
N GLY A 210 -4.86 -4.76 3.39
CA GLY A 210 -5.53 -5.36 4.56
C GLY A 210 -5.85 -4.34 5.66
N ASP A 211 -4.89 -3.48 5.99
CA ASP A 211 -4.99 -2.35 6.90
C ASP A 211 -4.81 -1.02 6.16
N LEU A 212 -5.36 0.06 6.73
CA LEU A 212 -5.19 1.42 6.24
C LEU A 212 -3.90 2.04 6.79
N TYR A 213 -3.02 2.46 5.88
CA TYR A 213 -1.75 3.11 6.19
C TYR A 213 -1.68 4.52 5.63
N TYR A 214 -0.92 5.36 6.34
CA TYR A 214 -0.60 6.73 5.95
C TYR A 214 0.91 6.90 5.79
N GLY A 215 1.34 7.19 4.57
CA GLY A 215 2.75 7.29 4.18
C GLY A 215 3.35 8.67 4.34
N ILE A 216 4.61 8.70 4.77
CA ILE A 216 5.39 9.93 4.92
C ILE A 216 6.82 9.69 4.42
N SER A 217 7.32 10.61 3.60
CA SER A 217 8.74 10.74 3.27
C SER A 217 9.42 11.61 4.31
N ASP A 218 10.59 11.17 4.75
CA ASP A 218 11.55 11.95 5.53
C ASP A 218 11.89 13.33 4.94
N ALA A 219 11.87 13.47 3.61
CA ALA A 219 12.11 14.72 2.90
C ALA A 219 11.15 15.83 3.38
N THR A 220 9.95 15.47 3.85
CA THR A 220 8.97 16.43 4.38
C THR A 220 9.36 17.05 5.72
N PHE A 221 10.34 16.48 6.42
CA PHE A 221 10.83 17.00 7.71
C PHE A 221 12.36 17.02 7.85
N SER A 222 13.09 16.70 6.78
CA SER A 222 14.56 16.85 6.67
C SER A 222 15.30 16.19 7.83
N GLY A 223 14.83 15.00 8.24
CA GLY A 223 15.43 14.23 9.33
C GLY A 223 15.44 14.90 10.69
N LYS A 224 14.41 15.69 10.97
CA LYS A 224 14.11 16.23 12.29
C LYS A 224 12.92 15.50 12.90
N ARG A 225 12.68 15.74 14.18
CA ARG A 225 11.44 15.34 14.84
C ARG A 225 10.23 15.83 14.04
N LYS A 226 9.34 14.91 13.69
CA LYS A 226 8.04 15.23 13.09
C LYS A 226 6.98 15.16 14.18
N GLU A 227 6.15 16.20 14.25
CA GLU A 227 5.05 16.30 15.21
C GLU A 227 3.72 16.28 14.46
N PHE A 228 2.77 15.53 15.01
CA PHE A 228 1.42 15.38 14.50
C PHE A 228 0.42 15.68 15.61
N GLU A 229 -0.69 16.31 15.22
CA GLU A 229 -1.88 16.47 16.05
C GLU A 229 -3.08 16.02 15.21
N VAL A 230 -3.78 14.99 15.70
CA VAL A 230 -4.92 14.38 15.02
C VAL A 230 -6.08 14.28 16.00
N THR A 231 -7.26 14.70 15.57
CA THR A 231 -8.51 14.51 16.32
C THR A 231 -9.32 13.43 15.63
N ILE A 232 -9.70 12.40 16.38
CA ILE A 232 -10.55 11.30 15.93
C ILE A 232 -11.93 11.54 16.56
N PRO A 233 -12.89 12.07 15.80
CA PRO A 233 -14.18 12.47 16.30
C PRO A 233 -15.04 11.27 16.64
N ASP A 234 -15.78 11.39 17.73
CA ASP A 234 -16.80 10.43 18.16
C ASP A 234 -16.31 8.96 18.15
N ILE A 235 -15.04 8.77 18.54
CA ILE A 235 -14.41 7.44 18.57
C ILE A 235 -15.19 6.47 19.47
N VAL A 236 -15.96 7.01 20.42
CA VAL A 236 -16.81 6.29 21.36
C VAL A 236 -18.14 5.80 20.79
N SER A 237 -18.69 6.38 19.71
CA SER A 237 -19.94 5.89 19.09
C SER A 237 -19.74 4.70 18.16
N GLY A 238 -18.52 4.52 17.64
CA GLY A 238 -18.12 3.35 16.87
C GLY A 238 -17.82 2.11 17.72
N LEU A 239 -17.95 2.20 19.04
CA LEU A 239 -17.62 1.11 19.96
C LEU A 239 -18.72 0.06 20.01
N ASP A 240 -18.31 -1.20 20.13
CA ASP A 240 -19.23 -2.32 20.31
C ASP A 240 -20.08 -2.08 21.58
N PRO A 241 -21.41 -1.92 21.47
CA PRO A 241 -22.27 -1.66 22.63
C PRO A 241 -22.29 -2.82 23.63
N TYR A 242 -21.72 -3.98 23.28
CA TYR A 242 -21.60 -5.15 24.14
C TYR A 242 -20.24 -5.27 24.84
N ARG A 243 -19.26 -4.41 24.54
CA ARG A 243 -17.94 -4.38 25.21
C ARG A 243 -17.71 -3.03 25.88
N GLU A 244 -17.25 -3.07 27.13
CA GLU A 244 -17.22 -1.87 27.98
C GLU A 244 -16.03 -0.94 27.69
N THR A 245 -14.97 -1.44 27.04
CA THR A 245 -13.72 -0.69 26.92
C THR A 245 -13.08 -0.85 25.55
N THR A 246 -12.61 0.26 24.97
CA THR A 246 -11.84 0.27 23.73
C THR A 246 -10.47 0.86 23.97
N TYR A 247 -9.47 0.24 23.36
CA TYR A 247 -8.08 0.63 23.46
C TYR A 247 -7.59 1.12 22.11
N PHE A 248 -6.67 2.08 22.13
CA PHE A 248 -6.05 2.67 20.96
C PHE A 248 -4.54 2.50 21.02
N ARG A 249 -3.91 2.35 19.86
CA ARG A 249 -2.46 2.50 19.73
C ARG A 249 -2.08 2.99 18.33
N ILE A 250 -0.86 3.48 18.22
CA ILE A 250 -0.25 3.84 16.96
C ILE A 250 0.75 2.73 16.60
N GLU A 251 0.65 2.23 15.38
CA GLU A 251 1.70 1.47 14.74
C GLU A 251 2.49 2.40 13.82
N LEU A 252 3.82 2.35 13.93
CA LEU A 252 4.74 3.01 13.01
C LEU A 252 5.63 1.96 12.35
N GLN A 253 5.61 1.94 11.03
CA GLN A 253 6.56 1.20 10.22
C GLN A 253 7.60 2.16 9.65
N ARG A 254 8.88 1.82 9.79
CA ARG A 254 9.93 2.32 8.89
C ARG A 254 9.94 1.39 7.70
N ILE A 255 9.62 1.92 6.53
CA ILE A 255 9.48 1.15 5.30
C ILE A 255 10.64 1.49 4.35
N SER A 256 10.95 0.56 3.46
CA SER A 256 11.92 0.84 2.41
C SER A 256 11.37 1.89 1.42
N PRO A 257 12.20 2.79 0.87
CA PRO A 257 11.74 3.90 0.02
C PRO A 257 10.94 3.46 -1.20
N GLU A 258 11.21 2.26 -1.74
CA GLU A 258 10.44 1.68 -2.84
C GLU A 258 8.94 1.55 -2.54
N ARG A 259 8.54 1.25 -1.30
CA ARG A 259 7.11 1.12 -0.97
C ARG A 259 6.41 2.46 -1.06
N LEU A 260 6.97 3.50 -0.45
CA LEU A 260 6.37 4.83 -0.51
C LEU A 260 6.29 5.38 -1.94
N ARG A 261 7.37 5.21 -2.72
CA ARG A 261 7.39 5.59 -4.14
C ARG A 261 6.34 4.84 -4.95
N TYR A 262 6.14 3.55 -4.68
CA TYR A 262 5.11 2.74 -5.31
C TYR A 262 3.71 3.29 -5.00
N GLU A 263 3.40 3.55 -3.73
CA GLU A 263 2.07 4.01 -3.32
C GLU A 263 1.76 5.42 -3.83
N ILE A 264 2.74 6.33 -3.81
CA ILE A 264 2.60 7.66 -4.44
C ILE A 264 2.28 7.50 -5.93
N ALA A 265 3.01 6.63 -6.64
CA ALA A 265 2.76 6.41 -8.07
C ALA A 265 1.38 5.78 -8.35
N CYS A 266 0.92 4.86 -7.49
CA CYS A 266 -0.42 4.29 -7.54
C CYS A 266 -1.51 5.36 -7.33
N ASN A 267 -1.33 6.21 -6.32
CA ASN A 267 -2.24 7.32 -6.03
C ASN A 267 -2.26 8.36 -7.17
N ASP A 268 -1.10 8.76 -7.69
CA ASP A 268 -0.99 9.70 -8.81
C ASP A 268 -1.68 9.14 -10.06
N LYS A 269 -1.51 7.84 -10.34
CA LYS A 269 -2.21 7.17 -11.45
C LYS A 269 -3.73 7.18 -11.24
N GLY A 270 -4.20 6.86 -10.03
CA GLY A 270 -5.63 6.86 -9.68
C GLY A 270 -6.27 8.25 -9.79
N ASN A 271 -5.50 9.31 -9.53
CA ASN A 271 -5.98 10.69 -9.52
C ASN A 271 -5.71 11.47 -10.83
N ASN A 272 -5.10 10.84 -11.85
CA ASN A 272 -4.80 11.48 -13.13
C ASN A 272 -6.03 11.51 -14.07
N ALA A 273 -7.05 12.29 -13.71
CA ALA A 273 -8.28 12.44 -14.50
C ALA A 273 -8.01 12.87 -15.95
N LEU A 274 -6.98 13.70 -16.19
CA LEU A 274 -6.58 14.14 -17.52
C LEU A 274 -5.92 13.03 -18.34
N GLY A 275 -5.17 12.14 -17.68
CA GLY A 275 -4.66 10.91 -18.26
C GLY A 275 -5.77 9.97 -18.70
N PHE A 276 -6.80 9.79 -17.87
CA PHE A 276 -7.97 8.97 -18.20
C PHE A 276 -8.74 9.45 -19.43
N ILE A 277 -8.80 10.77 -19.67
CA ILE A 277 -9.46 11.35 -20.84
C ILE A 277 -8.50 11.62 -22.02
N GLY A 278 -7.26 11.10 -21.96
CA GLY A 278 -6.28 11.21 -23.04
C GLY A 278 -5.71 12.62 -23.27
N LEU A 279 -5.89 13.53 -22.31
CA LEU A 279 -5.40 14.91 -22.36
C LEU A 279 -4.04 15.09 -21.64
N ALA A 280 -3.55 14.05 -20.98
CA ALA A 280 -2.20 13.96 -20.42
C ALA A 280 -1.65 12.54 -20.61
N PRO A 281 -0.31 12.34 -20.61
CA PRO A 281 0.26 11.01 -20.51
C PRO A 281 -0.20 10.31 -19.22
N VAL A 282 -0.55 9.03 -19.32
CA VAL A 282 -0.70 8.18 -18.13
C VAL A 282 0.69 8.01 -17.53
N THR A 283 0.85 8.43 -16.28
CA THR A 283 2.12 8.36 -15.56
C THR A 283 2.53 6.90 -15.31
N PHE A 284 3.82 6.62 -15.49
CA PHE A 284 4.39 5.30 -15.21
C PHE A 284 4.24 4.98 -13.71
N ALA A 285 3.71 3.79 -13.41
CA ALA A 285 3.76 3.25 -12.05
C ALA A 285 5.22 2.91 -11.73
N TYR A 286 5.73 3.44 -10.61
CA TYR A 286 7.02 3.01 -10.08
C TYR A 286 7.02 1.48 -9.89
N THR A 287 8.14 0.82 -10.14
CA THR A 287 8.35 -0.60 -9.83
C THR A 287 9.82 -0.84 -9.53
N ASN A 288 10.13 -1.67 -8.53
CA ASN A 288 11.48 -2.21 -8.32
C ASN A 288 11.61 -3.67 -8.79
N VAL A 289 10.60 -4.14 -9.54
CA VAL A 289 10.56 -5.47 -10.15
C VAL A 289 11.06 -5.38 -11.58
N SER A 290 12.26 -5.89 -11.83
CA SER A 290 12.79 -6.06 -13.19
C SER A 290 12.13 -7.25 -13.86
N GLY A 291 11.73 -7.13 -15.13
CA GLY A 291 11.05 -8.21 -15.87
C GLY A 291 9.60 -8.47 -15.40
N GLY A 292 9.03 -7.56 -14.62
CA GLY A 292 7.66 -7.63 -14.11
C GLY A 292 7.16 -6.27 -13.64
N SER A 293 6.15 -6.26 -12.77
CA SER A 293 5.56 -5.05 -12.18
C SER A 293 5.29 -5.25 -10.68
N GLY A 294 4.96 -4.17 -9.98
CA GLY A 294 4.63 -4.18 -8.55
C GLY A 294 5.75 -3.64 -7.66
N CYS A 295 5.74 -4.03 -6.40
CA CYS A 295 6.69 -3.58 -5.40
C CYS A 295 7.07 -4.71 -4.44
N PHE A 296 8.36 -5.02 -4.36
CA PHE A 296 8.89 -5.84 -3.27
C PHE A 296 9.62 -4.95 -2.27
N SER A 297 9.08 -4.84 -1.07
CA SER A 297 9.50 -3.87 -0.07
C SER A 297 9.93 -4.53 1.23
N ALA A 298 10.46 -3.72 2.14
CA ALA A 298 10.74 -4.14 3.49
C ALA A 298 10.24 -3.17 4.54
N ALA A 299 10.02 -3.68 5.75
CA ALA A 299 9.56 -2.87 6.87
C ALA A 299 10.19 -3.31 8.21
N SER A 300 10.32 -2.36 9.13
CA SER A 300 10.47 -2.64 10.55
C SER A 300 9.37 -1.91 11.31
N THR A 301 8.77 -2.56 12.30
CA THR A 301 7.56 -2.07 12.96
C THR A 301 7.78 -1.84 14.45
N VAL A 302 7.23 -0.74 14.96
CA VAL A 302 7.05 -0.48 16.39
C VAL A 302 5.60 -0.09 16.68
N TYR A 303 5.20 -0.26 17.93
CA TYR A 303 3.88 0.09 18.42
C TYR A 303 4.02 0.96 19.66
N THR A 304 3.10 1.90 19.85
CA THR A 304 2.88 2.49 21.17
C THR A 304 2.17 1.49 22.06
N ASP A 305 2.23 1.72 23.37
CA ASP A 305 1.39 1.02 24.32
C ASP A 305 -0.10 1.22 23.99
N TRP A 306 -0.93 0.27 24.41
CA TRP A 306 -2.37 0.41 24.37
C TRP A 306 -2.82 1.46 25.39
N VAL A 307 -3.63 2.41 24.94
CA VAL A 307 -4.28 3.38 25.82
C VAL A 307 -5.77 3.18 25.83
N GLU A 308 -6.34 3.17 27.03
CA GLU A 308 -7.78 3.06 27.23
C GLU A 308 -8.48 4.34 26.75
N ILE A 309 -9.44 4.19 25.84
CA ILE A 309 -10.38 5.24 25.46
C ILE A 309 -11.59 5.10 26.37
N GLN A 310 -11.68 5.99 27.36
CA GLN A 310 -12.82 6.05 28.27
C GLN A 310 -13.98 6.84 27.65
N GLN A 311 -15.20 6.34 27.84
CA GLN A 311 -16.44 7.08 27.58
C GLN A 311 -16.62 8.24 28.54
#